data_AF-A0A1F9RVF5-F1
#
_entry.id   AF-A0A1F9RVF5-F1
#
_cell.length_a   1.000
_cell.length_b   1.000
_cell.length_c   1.000
_cell.angle_alpha   90.00
_cell.angle_beta   90.00
_cell.angle_gamma   90.00
#
_symmetry.space_group_name_H-M   'P 1'
#
loop_
_entity.id
_entity.type
_entity.pdbx_description
1 polymer ?
#
loop_
_entity_poly.entity_id
_entity_poly.type
_entity_poly.pdbx_seq_one_letter_code
_entity_poly.pdbx_strand_id
1 'polypeptide(L)'
;MKSVKDIRVTSKRVFVRVDYNVPLDDRLNITDDNRIQETLGLIRYLMENKAKIILASHLGRPKGKRDMTYSLAPVAKRLSELLKKEILFASDCIGDAVTEQVNCLKEGEILLLENLRFHPEEEKNADEFAKALAGLCDVYINEAFAVSHRDQASVTGIPKFVRESGAGFLLEKEIKSYYDSVEKPKRPLVAVIGGAKVSSKLAALENMLGFVDTLIIGGAMANTFLKSQGVDTKGSMIEEDLLEKACRIIQKAAEKGVDFLLPDDLVCAEKFDKDAR
;
A
#
# COMPACT_ATOMS: atom_id res chain seq x y z
N MET A 1 13.63 11.69 -5.89
CA MET A 1 12.49 11.92 -4.96
C MET A 1 13.04 12.61 -3.73
N LYS A 2 12.42 13.71 -3.26
CA LYS A 2 12.84 14.37 -2.01
C LYS A 2 12.25 13.61 -0.82
N SER A 3 13.03 13.43 0.25
CA SER A 3 12.50 12.98 1.53
C SER A 3 11.80 14.16 2.21
N VAL A 4 10.84 13.89 3.10
CA VAL A 4 10.28 14.88 4.02
C VAL A 4 11.37 15.58 4.85
N LYS A 5 12.52 14.93 5.07
CA LYS A 5 13.69 15.50 5.75
C LYS A 5 14.37 16.61 4.96
N ASP A 6 14.18 16.64 3.65
CA ASP A 6 14.78 17.65 2.75
C ASP A 6 13.86 18.88 2.55
N ILE A 7 12.71 18.90 3.21
CA ILE A 7 11.65 19.90 3.03
C ILE A 7 11.44 20.68 4.33
N ARG A 8 11.33 22.01 4.23
CA ARG A 8 11.05 22.85 5.40
C ARG A 8 9.57 22.80 5.75
N VAL A 9 9.25 22.10 6.83
CA VAL A 9 7.85 21.91 7.29
C VAL A 9 7.43 22.82 8.44
N THR A 10 8.37 23.53 9.09
CA THR A 10 8.08 24.39 10.24
C THR A 10 7.09 25.49 9.93
N SER A 11 6.02 25.57 10.72
CA SER A 11 4.90 26.50 10.59
C SER A 11 4.12 26.36 9.27
N LYS A 12 4.38 25.32 8.47
CA LYS A 12 3.70 25.04 7.19
C LYS A 12 2.50 24.12 7.39
N ARG A 13 1.50 24.27 6.52
CA ARG A 13 0.42 23.30 6.35
C ARG A 13 0.93 22.13 5.51
N VAL A 14 1.03 20.96 6.12
CA VAL A 14 1.58 19.76 5.48
C VAL A 14 0.44 18.78 5.25
N PHE A 15 0.07 18.58 3.98
CA PHE A 15 -0.85 17.52 3.58
C PHE A 15 -0.09 16.21 3.50
N VAL A 16 -0.53 15.21 4.27
CA VAL A 16 0.08 13.88 4.29
C VAL A 16 -0.93 12.87 3.77
N ARG A 17 -0.65 12.31 2.59
CA ARG A 17 -1.41 11.19 2.05
C ARG A 17 -0.96 9.91 2.74
N VAL A 18 -1.84 9.32 3.54
CA VAL A 18 -1.58 8.09 4.32
C VAL A 18 -2.52 6.97 3.87
N ASP A 19 -2.18 5.70 4.18
CA ASP A 19 -3.04 4.55 3.90
C ASP A 19 -3.70 4.02 5.18
N TYR A 20 -4.84 4.58 5.56
CA TYR A 20 -5.68 4.10 6.66
C TYR A 20 -6.84 3.23 6.19
N ASN A 21 -6.68 2.50 5.09
CA ASN A 21 -7.64 1.47 4.71
C ASN A 21 -7.44 0.22 5.61
N VAL A 22 -7.93 0.32 6.84
CA VAL A 22 -7.86 -0.70 7.90
C VAL A 22 -9.09 -1.61 7.87
N PRO A 23 -8.99 -2.89 8.28
CA PRO A 23 -10.14 -3.75 8.41
C PRO A 23 -11.00 -3.33 9.61
N LEU A 24 -12.32 -3.37 9.41
CA LEU A 24 -13.33 -3.12 10.44
C LEU A 24 -14.18 -4.37 10.67
N ASP A 25 -14.63 -4.59 11.91
CA ASP A 25 -15.65 -5.59 12.24
C ASP A 25 -17.07 -5.08 11.92
N ASP A 26 -18.08 -5.92 12.12
CA ASP A 26 -19.50 -5.58 11.89
C ASP A 26 -20.01 -4.41 12.75
N ARG A 27 -19.27 -4.05 13.81
CA ARG A 27 -19.56 -2.93 14.72
C ARG A 27 -18.68 -1.71 14.41
N LEU A 28 -17.96 -1.73 13.29
CA LEU A 28 -17.04 -0.68 12.83
C LEU A 28 -15.84 -0.44 13.74
N ASN A 29 -15.44 -1.45 14.54
CA ASN A 29 -14.19 -1.40 15.29
C ASN A 29 -13.03 -1.85 14.42
N ILE A 30 -11.88 -1.20 14.58
CA ILE A 30 -10.65 -1.57 13.89
C ILE A 30 -10.15 -2.90 14.47
N THR A 31 -9.96 -3.90 13.61
CA THR A 31 -9.46 -5.24 14.00
C THR A 31 -7.95 -5.39 13.81
N ASP A 32 -7.35 -4.56 12.95
CA ASP A 32 -5.90 -4.45 12.75
C ASP A 32 -5.54 -2.98 12.47
N ASP A 33 -4.72 -2.38 13.34
CA ASP A 33 -4.30 -0.99 13.25
C ASP A 33 -2.86 -0.79 12.77
N ASN A 34 -2.20 -1.84 12.24
CA ASN A 34 -0.80 -1.80 11.79
C ASN A 34 -0.54 -0.62 10.83
N ARG A 35 -1.44 -0.38 9.88
CA ARG A 35 -1.33 0.74 8.92
C ARG A 35 -1.36 2.13 9.59
N ILE A 36 -2.05 2.25 10.72
CA ILE A 36 -2.07 3.49 11.51
C ILE A 36 -0.76 3.61 12.29
N GLN A 37 -0.26 2.50 12.85
CA GLN A 37 0.99 2.50 13.60
C GLN A 37 2.20 2.88 12.74
N GLU A 38 2.23 2.43 11.47
CA GLU A 38 3.32 2.72 10.52
C GLU A 38 3.51 4.22 10.25
N THR A 39 2.46 5.04 10.35
CA THR A 39 2.56 6.49 10.10
C THR A 39 2.99 7.30 11.31
N LEU A 40 2.98 6.71 12.52
CA LEU A 40 3.25 7.44 13.77
C LEU A 40 4.64 8.07 13.79
N GLY A 41 5.63 7.41 13.18
CA GLY A 41 6.99 7.94 13.07
C GLY A 41 7.03 9.27 12.30
N LEU A 42 6.35 9.33 11.15
CA LEU A 42 6.26 10.54 10.34
C LEU A 42 5.46 11.64 11.06
N ILE A 43 4.33 11.29 11.67
CA ILE A 43 3.49 12.25 12.38
C ILE A 43 4.26 12.91 13.54
N ARG A 44 4.96 12.11 14.35
CA ARG A 44 5.79 12.63 15.45
C ARG A 44 6.88 13.57 14.93
N TYR A 45 7.57 13.19 13.86
CA TYR A 45 8.56 14.06 13.21
C TYR A 45 7.97 15.40 12.78
N LEU A 46 6.80 15.40 12.14
CA LEU A 46 6.12 16.64 11.73
C LEU A 46 5.69 17.49 12.93
N MET A 47 5.20 16.86 14.00
CA MET A 47 4.83 17.55 15.24
C MET A 47 6.04 18.22 15.92
N GLU A 48 7.15 17.49 16.06
CA GLU A 48 8.41 18.00 16.62
C GLU A 48 8.95 19.18 15.81
N ASN A 49 8.75 19.15 14.50
CA ASN A 49 9.13 20.23 13.59
C ASN A 49 8.06 21.32 13.43
N LYS A 50 7.04 21.37 14.30
CA LYS A 50 6.01 22.42 14.36
C LYS A 50 5.22 22.59 13.05
N ALA A 51 4.99 21.51 12.32
CA ALA A 51 4.09 21.52 11.16
C ALA A 51 2.62 21.56 11.60
N LYS A 52 1.74 22.10 10.75
CA LYS A 52 0.28 21.99 10.86
C LYS A 52 -0.16 20.82 9.99
N ILE A 53 -0.58 19.71 10.58
CA ILE A 53 -0.65 18.41 9.88
C ILE A 53 -2.07 18.14 9.39
N ILE A 54 -2.21 17.89 8.09
CA ILE A 54 -3.48 17.53 7.45
C ILE A 54 -3.34 16.10 6.92
N LEU A 55 -3.96 15.14 7.58
CA LEU A 55 -3.97 13.75 7.16
C LEU A 55 -5.14 13.50 6.21
N ALA A 56 -4.90 12.76 5.14
CA ALA A 56 -5.96 12.34 4.23
C ALA A 56 -5.79 10.87 3.86
N SER A 57 -6.90 10.13 3.98
CA SER A 57 -6.94 8.70 3.64
C SER A 57 -8.17 8.34 2.80
N HIS A 58 -8.17 7.12 2.28
CA HIS A 58 -9.40 6.45 1.90
C HIS A 58 -9.68 5.30 2.88
N LEU A 59 -10.94 4.86 2.93
CA LEU A 59 -11.35 3.62 3.58
C LEU A 59 -12.31 2.87 2.65
N GLY A 60 -12.00 1.62 2.36
CA GLY A 60 -12.78 0.76 1.47
C GLY A 60 -13.04 1.36 0.08
N ARG A 61 -14.21 1.05 -0.48
CA ARG A 61 -14.62 1.45 -1.83
C ARG A 61 -16.08 1.93 -1.84
N PRO A 62 -16.36 3.13 -1.31
CA PRO A 62 -17.71 3.67 -1.23
C PRO A 62 -18.30 4.12 -2.60
N LYS A 63 -17.53 4.02 -3.69
CA LYS A 63 -17.95 4.36 -5.06
C LYS A 63 -18.48 5.79 -5.20
N GLY A 64 -17.84 6.75 -4.54
CA GLY A 64 -18.24 8.16 -4.58
C GLY A 64 -19.55 8.48 -3.85
N LYS A 65 -20.03 7.57 -2.99
CA LYS A 65 -21.20 7.79 -2.14
C LYS A 65 -20.79 7.99 -0.71
N ARG A 66 -21.47 8.89 -0.02
CA ARG A 66 -21.25 9.12 1.41
C ARG A 66 -21.99 8.06 2.22
N ASP A 67 -21.25 7.02 2.60
CA ASP A 67 -21.72 5.92 3.43
C ASP A 67 -20.89 5.89 4.71
N MET A 68 -21.54 6.13 5.85
CA MET A 68 -20.87 6.29 7.14
C MET A 68 -20.18 5.03 7.64
N THR A 69 -20.48 3.86 7.07
CA THR A 69 -19.71 2.62 7.32
C THR A 69 -18.26 2.72 6.82
N TYR A 70 -17.99 3.62 5.88
CA TYR A 70 -16.66 3.94 5.36
C TYR A 70 -16.10 5.27 5.89
N SER A 71 -16.67 5.85 6.95
CA SER A 71 -16.12 7.06 7.58
C SER A 71 -14.77 6.77 8.24
N LEU A 72 -13.87 7.74 8.23
CA LEU A 72 -12.59 7.70 8.93
C LEU A 72 -12.69 8.08 10.42
N ALA A 73 -13.89 8.33 10.96
CA ALA A 73 -14.05 8.66 12.38
C ALA A 73 -13.46 7.61 13.36
N PRO A 74 -13.60 6.28 13.14
CA PRO A 74 -12.92 5.29 13.98
C PRO A 74 -11.39 5.40 13.94
N VAL A 75 -10.84 5.77 12.78
CA VAL A 75 -9.40 5.99 12.59
C VAL A 75 -8.93 7.22 13.37
N ALA A 76 -9.68 8.33 13.33
CA ALA A 76 -9.37 9.53 14.13
C ALA A 76 -9.29 9.20 15.63
N LYS A 77 -10.27 8.42 16.14
CA LYS A 77 -10.29 7.98 17.54
C LYS A 77 -9.05 7.12 17.86
N ARG A 78 -8.72 6.15 17.00
CA ARG A 78 -7.57 5.28 17.22
C ARG A 78 -6.24 6.03 17.17
N LEU A 79 -6.08 6.97 16.24
CA LEU A 79 -4.92 7.88 16.19
C LEU A 79 -4.78 8.68 17.49
N SER A 80 -5.90 9.20 18.02
CA SER A 80 -5.92 9.95 19.27
C SER A 80 -5.41 9.12 20.45
N GLU A 81 -5.84 7.86 20.55
CA GLU A 81 -5.37 6.90 21.56
C GLU A 81 -3.86 6.62 21.43
N LEU A 82 -3.38 6.35 20.21
CA LEU A 82 -1.98 5.99 19.93
C LEU A 82 -1.02 7.17 20.14
N LEU A 83 -1.45 8.39 19.82
CA LEU A 83 -0.65 9.61 19.97
C LEU A 83 -0.84 10.28 21.35
N LYS A 84 -1.85 9.86 22.12
CA LYS A 84 -2.29 10.51 23.37
C LYS A 84 -2.54 12.00 23.17
N LYS A 85 -3.14 12.35 22.04
CA LYS A 85 -3.37 13.73 21.61
C LYS A 85 -4.67 13.82 20.85
N GLU A 86 -5.41 14.91 21.04
CA GLU A 86 -6.60 15.18 20.27
C GLU A 86 -6.30 15.24 18.76
N ILE A 87 -7.13 14.55 17.98
CA ILE A 87 -7.11 14.57 16.53
C ILE A 87 -8.40 15.25 16.09
N LEU A 88 -8.26 16.40 15.43
CA LEU A 88 -9.39 17.07 14.83
C LEU A 88 -9.87 16.24 13.65
N PHE A 89 -11.18 16.14 13.47
CA PHE A 89 -11.78 15.40 12.38
C PHE A 89 -12.67 16.31 11.55
N ALA A 90 -12.36 16.43 10.26
CA ALA A 90 -13.17 17.21 9.34
C ALA A 90 -14.41 16.42 8.93
N SER A 91 -15.53 17.11 8.75
CA SER A 91 -16.74 16.49 8.20
C SER A 91 -16.60 16.20 6.70
N ASP A 92 -15.60 16.74 6.00
CA ASP A 92 -15.42 16.54 4.57
C ASP A 92 -13.92 16.62 4.18
N CYS A 93 -13.61 16.48 2.90
CA CYS A 93 -12.26 16.61 2.35
C CYS A 93 -11.96 18.03 1.83
N ILE A 94 -12.99 18.75 1.40
CA ILE A 94 -12.91 20.06 0.75
C ILE A 94 -14.09 20.95 1.17
N GLY A 95 -14.05 22.22 0.80
CA GLY A 95 -15.11 23.20 1.07
C GLY A 95 -14.73 24.21 2.15
N ASP A 96 -15.58 25.20 2.36
CA ASP A 96 -15.29 26.36 3.21
C ASP A 96 -15.03 25.96 4.66
N ALA A 97 -15.87 25.08 5.22
CA ALA A 97 -15.71 24.58 6.58
C ALA A 97 -14.36 23.86 6.81
N VAL A 98 -13.90 23.05 5.83
CA VAL A 98 -12.61 22.36 5.90
C VAL A 98 -11.46 23.38 5.79
N THR A 99 -11.61 24.37 4.91
CA THR A 99 -10.62 25.44 4.71
C THR A 99 -10.46 26.27 5.98
N GLU A 100 -11.56 26.61 6.66
CA GLU A 100 -11.55 27.30 7.94
C GLU A 100 -10.86 26.47 9.03
N GLN A 101 -11.18 25.18 9.14
CA GLN A 101 -10.51 24.26 10.09
C GLN A 101 -9.00 24.19 9.86
N VAL A 102 -8.58 24.07 8.59
CA VAL A 102 -7.17 24.07 8.20
C VAL A 102 -6.47 25.38 8.55
N ASN A 103 -7.12 26.52 8.31
CA ASN A 103 -6.54 27.84 8.60
C ASN A 103 -6.39 28.09 10.11
N CYS A 104 -7.32 27.57 10.91
CA CYS A 104 -7.28 27.64 12.37
C CYS A 104 -6.31 26.64 13.02
N LEU A 105 -5.78 25.68 12.26
CA LEU A 105 -4.86 24.65 12.75
C LEU A 105 -3.59 25.29 13.31
N LYS A 106 -3.24 24.93 14.55
CA LYS A 106 -2.02 25.41 15.23
C LYS A 106 -0.85 24.46 14.96
N GLU A 107 0.36 24.93 15.28
CA GLU A 107 1.58 24.13 15.14
C GLU A 107 1.49 22.86 15.99
N GLY A 108 1.79 21.71 15.38
CA GLY A 108 1.73 20.40 16.01
C GLY A 108 0.32 19.85 16.23
N GLU A 109 -0.73 20.54 15.75
CA GLU A 109 -2.09 19.98 15.67
C GLU A 109 -2.27 19.16 14.39
N ILE A 110 -3.22 18.22 14.47
CA ILE A 110 -3.51 17.24 13.43
C ILE A 110 -4.99 17.32 13.09
N LEU A 111 -5.29 17.51 11.81
CA LEU A 111 -6.62 17.38 11.22
C LEU A 111 -6.64 16.15 10.33
N LEU A 112 -7.54 15.20 10.58
CA LEU A 112 -7.85 14.11 9.67
C LEU A 112 -9.06 14.50 8.83
N LEU A 113 -8.89 14.53 7.50
CA LEU A 113 -9.99 14.70 6.56
C LEU A 113 -10.87 13.45 6.54
N GLU A 114 -12.13 13.62 6.13
CA GLU A 114 -13.02 12.48 5.88
C GLU A 114 -12.51 11.64 4.69
N ASN A 115 -13.16 10.50 4.43
CA ASN A 115 -12.78 9.57 3.38
C ASN A 115 -12.73 10.22 1.99
N LEU A 116 -11.53 10.30 1.39
CA LEU A 116 -11.29 10.84 0.05
C LEU A 116 -12.19 10.22 -1.03
N ARG A 117 -12.57 8.94 -0.89
CA ARG A 117 -13.40 8.24 -1.88
C ARG A 117 -14.90 8.50 -1.74
N PHE A 118 -15.32 9.34 -0.79
CA PHE A 118 -16.66 9.94 -0.83
C PHE A 118 -16.80 10.91 -2.01
N HIS A 119 -15.68 11.43 -2.53
CA HIS A 119 -15.63 12.22 -3.76
C HIS A 119 -15.29 11.30 -4.94
N PRO A 120 -16.19 11.08 -5.91
CA PRO A 120 -15.87 10.29 -7.11
C PRO A 120 -14.70 10.87 -7.92
N GLU A 121 -14.41 12.16 -7.75
CA GLU A 121 -13.30 12.91 -8.33
C GLU A 121 -11.92 12.33 -7.93
N GLU A 122 -11.81 11.71 -6.75
CA GLU A 122 -10.58 11.08 -6.26
C GLU A 122 -10.12 9.96 -7.22
N GLU A 123 -11.03 9.05 -7.55
CA GLU A 123 -10.71 7.89 -8.40
C GLU A 123 -10.61 8.27 -9.89
N LYS A 124 -11.20 9.41 -10.29
CA LYS A 124 -11.09 9.96 -11.64
C LYS A 124 -9.86 10.84 -11.85
N ASN A 125 -9.06 11.06 -10.80
CA ASN A 125 -7.94 12.00 -10.82
C ASN A 125 -8.34 13.40 -11.35
N ALA A 126 -9.50 13.90 -10.90
CA ALA A 126 -10.02 15.16 -11.43
C ALA A 126 -9.18 16.35 -10.93
N ASP A 127 -8.68 17.16 -11.88
CA ASP A 127 -7.79 18.29 -11.57
C ASP A 127 -8.41 19.30 -10.61
N GLU A 128 -9.72 19.56 -10.70
CA GLU A 128 -10.38 20.51 -9.79
C GLU A 128 -10.40 20.02 -8.33
N PHE A 129 -10.56 18.72 -8.12
CA PHE A 129 -10.49 18.14 -6.78
C PHE A 129 -9.04 18.13 -6.25
N ALA A 130 -8.08 17.79 -7.11
CA ALA A 130 -6.66 17.88 -6.78
C ALA A 130 -6.23 19.32 -6.43
N LYS A 131 -6.70 20.34 -7.17
CA LYS A 131 -6.48 21.76 -6.86
C LYS A 131 -7.10 22.16 -5.52
N ALA A 132 -8.33 21.73 -5.26
CA ALA A 132 -9.01 22.02 -4.00
C ALA A 132 -8.23 21.44 -2.80
N LEU A 133 -7.77 20.19 -2.88
CA LEU A 133 -6.92 19.58 -1.85
C LEU A 133 -5.56 20.27 -1.73
N ALA A 134 -4.93 20.62 -2.86
CA ALA A 134 -3.65 21.34 -2.87
C ALA A 134 -3.76 22.71 -2.19
N GLY A 135 -4.89 23.42 -2.35
CA GLY A 135 -5.16 24.71 -1.72
C GLY A 135 -5.14 24.68 -0.18
N LEU A 136 -5.34 23.49 0.42
CA LEU A 136 -5.29 23.30 1.87
C LEU A 136 -3.86 23.31 2.43
N CYS A 137 -2.83 23.17 1.59
CA CYS A 137 -1.47 22.94 2.07
C CYS A 137 -0.40 23.77 1.38
N ASP A 138 0.77 23.86 2.02
CA ASP A 138 1.98 24.45 1.46
C ASP A 138 2.94 23.37 0.97
N VAL A 139 2.89 22.19 1.60
CA VAL A 139 3.75 21.02 1.35
C VAL A 139 2.88 19.77 1.25
N TYR A 140 3.16 18.93 0.25
CA TYR A 140 2.55 17.62 0.10
C TYR A 140 3.55 16.50 0.42
N ILE A 141 3.17 15.56 1.27
CA ILE A 141 3.94 14.36 1.59
C ILE A 141 3.12 13.13 1.26
N ASN A 142 3.66 12.25 0.41
CA ASN A 142 3.07 10.94 0.18
C ASN A 142 3.72 9.91 1.10
N GLU A 143 2.92 9.33 2.00
CA GLU A 143 3.30 8.22 2.89
C GLU A 143 2.61 6.91 2.49
N ALA A 144 1.73 6.93 1.47
CA ALA A 144 0.84 5.84 1.11
C ALA A 144 1.40 5.02 -0.08
N PHE A 145 2.44 4.22 0.15
CA PHE A 145 3.03 3.37 -0.89
C PHE A 145 2.00 2.43 -1.55
N ALA A 146 1.14 1.81 -0.75
CA ALA A 146 0.16 0.83 -1.23
C ALA A 146 -0.85 1.38 -2.26
N VAL A 147 -1.07 2.70 -2.33
CA VAL A 147 -1.92 3.34 -3.36
C VAL A 147 -1.12 4.09 -4.42
N SER A 148 0.20 4.14 -4.30
CA SER A 148 1.07 4.89 -5.22
C SER A 148 1.13 4.28 -6.62
N HIS A 149 0.64 3.04 -6.80
CA HIS A 149 0.44 2.41 -8.12
C HIS A 149 -0.82 2.89 -8.86
N ARG A 150 -1.63 3.78 -8.25
CA ARG A 150 -2.89 4.27 -8.80
C ARG A 150 -2.78 5.73 -9.19
N ASP A 151 -3.36 6.07 -10.34
CA ASP A 151 -3.55 7.46 -10.75
C ASP A 151 -4.79 8.04 -10.07
N GLN A 152 -4.61 8.69 -8.91
CA GLN A 152 -5.69 9.28 -8.10
C GLN A 152 -5.36 10.72 -7.72
N ALA A 153 -6.39 11.54 -7.50
CA ALA A 153 -6.21 12.97 -7.24
C ALA A 153 -5.30 13.24 -6.03
N SER A 154 -5.48 12.52 -4.93
CA SER A 154 -4.67 12.65 -3.71
C SER A 154 -3.24 12.09 -3.81
N VAL A 155 -2.91 11.39 -4.89
CA VAL A 155 -1.61 10.70 -5.09
C VAL A 155 -0.80 11.38 -6.18
N THR A 156 -1.36 11.46 -7.39
CA THR A 156 -0.69 11.98 -8.59
C THR A 156 -1.21 13.37 -8.99
N GLY A 157 -2.43 13.73 -8.57
CA GLY A 157 -3.06 15.02 -8.85
C GLY A 157 -2.47 16.18 -8.04
N ILE A 158 -2.50 16.11 -6.70
CA ILE A 158 -2.02 17.18 -5.79
C ILE A 158 -0.58 17.64 -6.12
N PRO A 159 0.41 16.74 -6.36
CA PRO A 159 1.78 17.14 -6.66
C PRO A 159 1.91 18.12 -7.83
N LYS A 160 0.95 18.17 -8.76
CA LYS A 160 0.93 19.11 -9.90
C LYS A 160 0.66 20.56 -9.48
N PHE A 161 0.03 20.77 -8.33
CA PHE A 161 -0.50 22.08 -7.89
C PHE A 161 0.18 22.63 -6.63
N VAL A 162 1.10 21.86 -6.02
CA VAL A 162 1.88 22.27 -4.85
C VAL A 162 3.32 22.57 -5.24
N ARG A 163 3.95 23.52 -4.55
CA ARG A 163 5.35 23.91 -4.83
C ARG A 163 6.35 22.89 -4.32
N GLU A 164 6.08 22.29 -3.16
CA GLU A 164 6.97 21.32 -2.52
C GLU A 164 6.23 20.01 -2.28
N SER A 165 6.82 18.92 -2.79
CA SER A 165 6.34 17.56 -2.59
C SER A 165 7.49 16.61 -2.25
N GLY A 166 7.20 15.61 -1.43
CA GLY A 166 8.17 14.61 -1.02
C GLY A 166 7.54 13.30 -0.58
N ALA A 167 8.40 12.31 -0.32
CA ALA A 167 8.01 11.06 0.30
C ALA A 167 8.13 11.16 1.83
N GLY A 168 7.19 10.54 2.53
CA GLY A 168 7.36 10.25 3.94
C GLY A 168 8.24 9.01 4.15
N PHE A 169 8.35 8.58 5.40
CA PHE A 169 9.29 7.52 5.80
C PHE A 169 8.91 6.15 5.25
N LEU A 170 7.62 5.79 5.24
CA LEU A 170 7.16 4.51 4.71
C LEU A 170 7.40 4.45 3.20
N LEU A 171 7.00 5.47 2.46
CA LEU A 171 7.20 5.51 1.01
C LEU A 171 8.69 5.49 0.64
N GLU A 172 9.52 6.26 1.36
CA GLU A 172 10.97 6.27 1.17
C GLU A 172 11.58 4.89 1.43
N LYS A 173 11.18 4.22 2.52
CA LYS A 173 11.65 2.87 2.88
C LYS A 173 11.27 1.85 1.81
N GLU A 174 10.03 1.86 1.33
CA GLU A 174 9.55 0.91 0.31
C GLU A 174 10.26 1.10 -1.03
N ILE A 175 10.43 2.35 -1.48
CA ILE A 175 11.17 2.64 -2.71
C ILE A 175 12.65 2.25 -2.57
N LYS A 176 13.27 2.50 -1.41
CA LYS A 176 14.64 2.06 -1.15
C LYS A 176 14.74 0.53 -1.17
N SER A 177 13.82 -0.17 -0.51
CA SER A 177 13.76 -1.63 -0.51
C SER A 177 13.65 -2.20 -1.94
N TYR A 178 12.80 -1.58 -2.77
CA TYR A 178 12.70 -1.92 -4.19
C TYR A 178 14.02 -1.69 -4.93
N TYR A 179 14.64 -0.51 -4.78
CA TYR A 179 15.91 -0.19 -5.41
C TYR A 179 17.02 -1.17 -5.00
N ASP A 180 17.14 -1.44 -3.71
CA ASP A 180 18.12 -2.36 -3.15
C ASP A 180 17.87 -3.83 -3.53
N SER A 181 16.63 -4.21 -3.90
CA SER A 181 16.27 -5.60 -4.25
C SER A 181 16.17 -5.87 -5.75
N VAL A 182 15.92 -4.84 -6.57
CA VAL A 182 15.67 -4.99 -8.01
C VAL A 182 16.71 -4.26 -8.85
N GLU A 183 16.99 -3.00 -8.57
CA GLU A 183 17.92 -2.17 -9.36
C GLU A 183 19.39 -2.42 -9.01
N LYS A 184 19.70 -2.57 -7.71
CA LYS A 184 21.06 -2.82 -7.23
C LYS A 184 21.11 -3.94 -6.17
N PRO A 185 20.65 -5.16 -6.52
CA PRO A 185 20.65 -6.27 -5.60
C PRO A 185 22.05 -6.68 -5.16
N LYS A 186 22.18 -6.98 -3.86
CA LYS A 186 23.29 -7.80 -3.39
C LYS A 186 23.05 -9.23 -3.87
N ARG A 187 24.03 -9.82 -4.54
CA ARG A 187 23.95 -11.18 -5.07
C ARG A 187 24.58 -12.20 -4.10
N PRO A 188 24.05 -13.43 -4.02
CA PRO A 188 22.92 -13.95 -4.81
C PRO A 188 21.56 -13.35 -4.36
N LEU A 189 20.76 -12.93 -5.34
CA LEU A 189 19.40 -12.44 -5.15
C LEU A 189 18.42 -13.61 -5.32
N VAL A 190 17.73 -13.93 -4.23
CA VAL A 190 16.76 -15.02 -4.19
C VAL A 190 15.36 -14.44 -4.08
N ALA A 191 14.47 -14.82 -5.00
CA ALA A 191 13.04 -14.52 -4.90
C ALA A 191 12.28 -15.76 -4.40
N VAL A 192 11.45 -15.59 -3.38
CA VAL A 192 10.57 -16.64 -2.85
C VAL A 192 9.12 -16.26 -3.14
N ILE A 193 8.46 -17.04 -3.99
CA ILE A 193 7.07 -16.80 -4.39
C ILE A 193 6.21 -17.98 -3.98
N GLY A 194 5.10 -17.67 -3.32
CA GLY A 194 4.05 -18.64 -3.02
C GLY A 194 2.66 -18.08 -3.25
N GLY A 195 1.67 -18.79 -2.73
CA GLY A 195 0.25 -18.49 -2.90
C GLY A 195 -0.50 -19.63 -3.56
N ALA A 196 -1.78 -19.40 -3.85
CA ALA A 196 -2.66 -20.45 -4.35
C ALA A 196 -2.70 -20.54 -5.89
N LYS A 197 -2.48 -19.43 -6.59
CA LYS A 197 -2.71 -19.32 -8.04
C LYS A 197 -1.51 -18.72 -8.77
N VAL A 198 -0.97 -19.47 -9.72
CA VAL A 198 0.04 -19.03 -10.70
C VAL A 198 -0.50 -17.88 -11.55
N SER A 199 -1.77 -17.92 -11.98
CA SER A 199 -2.38 -16.87 -12.83
C SER A 199 -2.18 -15.46 -12.26
N SER A 200 -2.29 -15.33 -10.92
CA SER A 200 -2.16 -14.05 -10.23
C SER A 200 -0.72 -13.51 -10.15
N LYS A 201 0.28 -14.34 -10.45
CA LYS A 201 1.72 -14.02 -10.27
C LYS A 201 2.55 -14.16 -11.55
N LEU A 202 1.95 -14.60 -12.65
CA LEU A 202 2.67 -14.95 -13.87
C LEU A 202 3.54 -13.81 -14.42
N ALA A 203 2.98 -12.60 -14.51
CA ALA A 203 3.73 -11.43 -14.96
C ALA A 203 4.91 -11.08 -14.04
N ALA A 204 4.73 -11.24 -12.72
CA ALA A 204 5.80 -11.00 -11.76
C ALA A 204 6.92 -12.04 -11.88
N LEU A 205 6.57 -13.31 -12.06
CA LEU A 205 7.54 -14.39 -12.29
C LEU A 205 8.37 -14.14 -13.55
N GLU A 206 7.72 -13.84 -14.68
CA GLU A 206 8.42 -13.58 -15.94
C GLU A 206 9.37 -12.37 -15.85
N ASN A 207 8.96 -11.33 -15.11
CA ASN A 207 9.80 -10.17 -14.86
C ASN A 207 11.01 -10.51 -13.97
N MET A 208 10.80 -11.27 -12.88
CA MET A 208 11.84 -11.66 -11.94
C MET A 208 12.95 -12.51 -12.57
N LEU A 209 12.61 -13.39 -13.52
CA LEU A 209 13.61 -14.13 -14.31
C LEU A 209 14.62 -13.22 -15.01
N GLY A 210 14.34 -11.93 -15.17
CA GLY A 210 15.27 -10.96 -15.74
C GLY A 210 16.41 -10.53 -14.81
N PHE A 211 16.30 -10.72 -13.49
CA PHE A 211 17.27 -10.12 -12.55
C PHE A 211 17.62 -10.98 -11.33
N VAL A 212 16.84 -11.99 -10.97
CA VAL A 212 17.13 -12.89 -9.83
C VAL A 212 18.16 -13.95 -10.18
N ASP A 213 18.95 -14.40 -9.20
CA ASP A 213 19.86 -15.56 -9.34
C ASP A 213 19.11 -16.87 -9.07
N THR A 214 18.19 -16.85 -8.11
CA THR A 214 17.40 -18.02 -7.70
C THR A 214 15.93 -17.64 -7.55
N LEU A 215 15.04 -18.50 -8.03
CA LEU A 215 13.59 -18.37 -7.89
C LEU A 215 13.03 -19.63 -7.21
N ILE A 216 12.51 -19.46 -6.00
CA ILE A 216 11.91 -20.53 -5.20
C ILE A 216 10.40 -20.41 -5.27
N ILE A 217 9.72 -21.48 -5.72
CA ILE A 217 8.26 -21.52 -5.79
C ILE A 217 7.71 -22.45 -4.70
N GLY A 218 6.79 -21.93 -3.89
CA GLY A 218 6.09 -22.68 -2.84
C GLY A 218 4.57 -22.48 -2.89
N GLY A 219 3.89 -22.94 -1.84
CA GLY A 219 2.43 -22.88 -1.75
C GLY A 219 1.72 -23.75 -2.80
N ALA A 220 0.39 -23.61 -2.91
CA ALA A 220 -0.39 -24.46 -3.82
C ALA A 220 -0.03 -24.23 -5.30
N MET A 221 0.47 -23.04 -5.65
CA MET A 221 0.90 -22.74 -7.03
C MET A 221 2.10 -23.58 -7.49
N ALA A 222 2.94 -24.09 -6.57
CA ALA A 222 4.03 -25.01 -6.91
C ALA A 222 3.52 -26.30 -7.56
N ASN A 223 2.32 -26.75 -7.21
CA ASN A 223 1.72 -27.97 -7.78
C ASN A 223 1.50 -27.85 -9.29
N THR A 224 1.15 -26.68 -9.82
CA THR A 224 1.02 -26.46 -11.27
C THR A 224 2.37 -26.64 -11.97
N PHE A 225 3.47 -26.18 -11.36
CA PHE A 225 4.82 -26.38 -11.89
C PHE A 225 5.24 -27.85 -11.80
N LEU A 226 5.04 -28.51 -10.66
CA LEU A 226 5.31 -29.94 -10.47
C LEU A 226 4.52 -30.79 -11.48
N LYS A 227 3.23 -30.52 -11.66
CA LYS A 227 2.38 -31.19 -12.64
C LYS A 227 2.87 -30.97 -14.07
N SER A 228 3.37 -29.79 -14.40
CA SER A 228 3.95 -29.49 -15.72
C SER A 228 5.24 -30.29 -16.01
N GLN A 229 5.93 -30.76 -14.96
CA GLN A 229 7.10 -31.64 -15.05
C GLN A 229 6.72 -33.13 -15.02
N GLY A 230 5.43 -33.47 -15.02
CA GLY A 230 4.94 -34.85 -15.03
C GLY A 230 4.71 -35.47 -13.64
N VAL A 231 4.84 -34.70 -12.55
CA VAL A 231 4.56 -35.19 -11.20
C VAL A 231 3.06 -35.40 -10.99
N ASP A 232 2.67 -36.52 -10.39
CA ASP A 232 1.27 -36.75 -10.00
C ASP A 232 0.92 -35.99 -8.72
N THR A 233 0.18 -34.90 -8.89
CA THR A 233 -0.27 -34.02 -7.80
C THR A 233 -1.57 -34.47 -7.13
N LYS A 234 -2.22 -35.54 -7.62
CA LYS A 234 -3.52 -36.04 -7.12
C LYS A 234 -4.55 -34.92 -6.91
N GLY A 235 -5.08 -34.77 -5.69
CA GLY A 235 -6.09 -33.77 -5.32
C GLY A 235 -5.54 -32.39 -5.01
N SER A 236 -4.24 -32.15 -5.22
CA SER A 236 -3.66 -30.82 -4.96
C SER A 236 -4.19 -29.78 -5.93
N MET A 237 -4.36 -28.54 -5.46
CA MET A 237 -4.84 -27.44 -6.29
C MET A 237 -3.84 -27.13 -7.42
N ILE A 238 -4.32 -27.16 -8.66
CA ILE A 238 -3.56 -26.85 -9.89
C ILE A 238 -4.37 -25.91 -10.81
N GLU A 239 -3.68 -25.26 -11.74
CA GLU A 239 -4.30 -24.51 -12.85
C GLU A 239 -3.92 -25.20 -14.18
N GLU A 240 -4.79 -26.10 -14.64
CA GLU A 240 -4.53 -26.96 -15.81
C GLU A 240 -4.26 -26.17 -17.10
N ASP A 241 -4.95 -25.04 -17.27
CA ASP A 241 -4.79 -24.13 -18.41
C ASP A 241 -3.43 -23.41 -18.44
N LEU A 242 -2.65 -23.51 -17.35
CA LEU A 242 -1.34 -22.88 -17.22
C LEU A 242 -0.16 -23.85 -17.26
N LEU A 243 -0.39 -25.16 -17.42
CA LEU A 243 0.69 -26.16 -17.42
C LEU A 243 1.75 -25.89 -18.49
N GLU A 244 1.34 -25.56 -19.71
CA GLU A 244 2.26 -25.23 -20.79
C GLU A 244 3.08 -23.97 -20.47
N LYS A 245 2.44 -22.95 -19.88
CA LYS A 245 3.12 -21.72 -19.47
C LYS A 245 4.09 -21.96 -18.31
N ALA A 246 3.71 -22.79 -17.34
CA ALA A 246 4.57 -23.18 -16.22
C ALA A 246 5.85 -23.88 -16.72
N CYS A 247 5.71 -24.82 -17.66
CA CYS A 247 6.85 -25.47 -18.31
C CYS A 247 7.76 -24.48 -19.04
N ARG A 248 7.17 -23.53 -19.80
CA ARG A 248 7.93 -22.46 -20.47
C ARG A 248 8.69 -21.55 -19.49
N ILE A 249 8.14 -21.27 -18.31
CA ILE A 249 8.81 -20.46 -17.29
C ILE A 249 10.06 -21.19 -16.77
N ILE A 250 9.97 -22.50 -16.51
CA ILE A 250 11.11 -23.32 -16.07
C ILE A 250 12.19 -23.34 -17.15
N GLN A 251 11.81 -23.51 -18.42
CA GLN A 251 12.75 -23.46 -19.55
C GLN A 251 13.45 -22.10 -19.66
N LYS A 252 12.69 -21.00 -19.60
CA LYS A 252 13.24 -19.63 -19.60
C LYS A 252 14.20 -19.39 -18.43
N ALA A 253 13.91 -19.95 -17.26
CA ALA A 253 14.80 -19.85 -16.10
C ALA A 253 16.14 -20.53 -16.39
N ALA A 254 16.11 -21.75 -16.93
CA ALA A 254 17.32 -22.48 -17.32
C ALA A 254 18.11 -21.75 -18.41
N GLU A 255 17.45 -21.21 -19.44
CA GLU A 255 18.09 -20.41 -20.51
C GLU A 255 18.81 -19.17 -19.96
N LYS A 256 18.28 -18.57 -18.89
CA LYS A 256 18.84 -17.38 -18.24
C LYS A 256 19.84 -17.70 -17.12
N GLY A 257 20.09 -18.97 -16.83
CA GLY A 257 20.95 -19.39 -15.72
C GLY A 257 20.37 -19.05 -14.34
N VAL A 258 19.04 -19.00 -14.22
CA VAL A 258 18.34 -18.80 -12.95
C VAL A 258 18.05 -20.16 -12.31
N ASP A 259 18.47 -20.34 -11.06
CA ASP A 259 18.18 -21.54 -10.28
C ASP A 259 16.68 -21.57 -9.92
N PHE A 260 15.90 -22.39 -10.62
CA PHE A 260 14.46 -22.52 -10.38
C PHE A 260 14.18 -23.69 -9.43
N LEU A 261 13.86 -23.38 -8.18
CA LEU A 261 13.67 -24.37 -7.12
C LEU A 261 12.18 -24.63 -6.86
N LEU A 262 11.81 -25.91 -6.87
CA LEU A 262 10.51 -26.42 -6.49
C LEU A 262 10.63 -27.24 -5.20
N PRO A 263 9.53 -27.48 -4.47
CA PRO A 263 9.56 -28.33 -3.28
C PRO A 263 9.92 -29.77 -3.65
N ASP A 264 10.92 -30.33 -2.97
CA ASP A 264 11.32 -31.74 -3.11
C ASP A 264 10.44 -32.68 -2.29
N ASP A 265 9.82 -32.17 -1.22
CA ASP A 265 8.86 -32.86 -0.38
C ASP A 265 7.62 -31.99 -0.09
N LEU A 266 6.53 -32.67 0.31
CA LEU A 266 5.24 -32.04 0.57
C LEU A 266 4.62 -32.69 1.82
N VAL A 267 4.03 -31.86 2.67
CA VAL A 267 3.12 -32.34 3.72
C VAL A 267 1.73 -32.50 3.09
N CYS A 268 1.27 -33.74 2.99
CA CYS A 268 0.00 -34.10 2.37
C CYS A 268 -1.03 -34.48 3.43
N ALA A 269 -2.31 -34.24 3.14
CA ALA A 269 -3.41 -34.70 3.97
C ALA A 269 -4.60 -35.12 3.10
N GLU A 270 -5.49 -35.97 3.63
CA GLU A 270 -6.67 -36.46 2.90
C GLU A 270 -7.68 -35.35 2.54
N LYS A 271 -7.74 -34.29 3.37
CA LYS A 271 -8.70 -33.18 3.22
C LYS A 271 -8.16 -31.88 3.82
N PHE A 272 -8.73 -30.74 3.42
CA PHE A 272 -8.39 -29.43 3.97
C PHE A 272 -9.13 -29.19 5.29
N ASP A 273 -8.65 -29.82 6.36
CA ASP A 273 -9.24 -29.79 7.70
C ASP A 273 -8.12 -29.83 8.75
N LYS A 274 -8.33 -29.16 9.89
CA LYS A 274 -7.35 -29.13 11.00
C LYS A 274 -7.08 -30.53 11.58
N ASP A 275 -8.04 -31.44 11.44
CA ASP A 275 -8.00 -32.81 11.98
C ASP A 275 -7.62 -33.84 10.90
N ALA A 276 -7.28 -33.38 9.68
CA ALA A 276 -6.83 -34.26 8.60
C ALA A 276 -5.45 -34.86 8.89
N ARG A 277 -5.22 -36.06 8.37
CA ARG A 277 -3.95 -36.79 8.44
C ARG A 277 -3.35 -36.94 7.05
#